data_AF-A0A848X2D5-F1
#
_entry.id   AF-A0A848X2D5-F1
#
_cell.length_a   1.000
_cell.length_b   1.000
_cell.length_c   1.000
_cell.angle_alpha   90.00
_cell.angle_beta   90.00
_cell.angle_gamma   90.00
#
_symmetry.space_group_name_H-M   'P 1'
#
loop_
_entity.id
_entity.type
_entity.pdbx_description
1 polymer ?
#
loop_
_entity_poly.entity_id
_entity_poly.type
_entity_poly.pdbx_seq_one_letter_code
_entity_poly.pdbx_strand_id
1 'polypeptide(L)'
;MSVVRSAAALTAAIAVAACSVTPAPRTSGPVPLVSADAASFAPLVPTSATESSCVQPSGAPLPPGGRAVAMRYSGPPHRQVTVTLDGDGNPIKYLDVRGDLSENDGDAGNRTTIGLFLEQGYAVLSNRSAAEAPVMLEVPVDDVVSSSRLGNPREVMHEVLESCDRIN
;
A
#
# COMPACT_ATOMS: atom_id res chain seq x y z
N MET A 1 -49.31 -69.45 13.34
CA MET A 1 -48.04 -69.27 12.61
C MET A 1 -47.72 -67.80 12.61
N SER A 2 -46.77 -67.38 13.46
CA SER A 2 -46.32 -65.99 13.59
C SER A 2 -45.38 -65.64 12.44
N VAL A 3 -45.59 -64.49 11.81
CA VAL A 3 -44.59 -63.85 10.96
C VAL A 3 -44.27 -62.49 11.57
N VAL A 4 -43.12 -62.44 12.24
CA VAL A 4 -42.40 -61.23 12.63
C VAL A 4 -41.54 -60.82 11.44
N ARG A 5 -41.53 -59.53 11.06
CA ARG A 5 -40.46 -58.85 10.31
C ARG A 5 -40.71 -57.33 10.39
N SER A 6 -40.06 -56.67 11.34
CA SER A 6 -38.77 -55.97 11.18
C SER A 6 -38.96 -54.57 10.58
N ALA A 7 -39.04 -53.58 11.48
CA ALA A 7 -38.89 -52.17 11.17
C ALA A 7 -37.43 -51.87 10.82
N ALA A 8 -37.18 -51.33 9.63
CA ALA A 8 -35.88 -50.79 9.27
C ALA A 8 -35.84 -49.30 9.67
N ALA A 9 -35.09 -48.99 10.72
CA ALA A 9 -34.76 -47.63 11.10
C ALA A 9 -33.74 -47.06 10.10
N LEU A 10 -34.17 -46.09 9.30
CA LEU A 10 -33.28 -45.32 8.41
C LEU A 10 -32.47 -44.35 9.28
N THR A 11 -31.17 -44.61 9.46
CA THR A 11 -30.27 -43.72 10.19
C THR A 11 -29.40 -42.95 9.19
N ALA A 12 -29.19 -41.67 9.52
CA ALA A 12 -28.72 -40.59 8.67
C ALA A 12 -27.30 -40.74 8.10
N ALA A 13 -27.04 -40.04 7.00
CA ALA A 13 -25.74 -39.45 6.72
C ALA A 13 -25.94 -38.07 6.09
N ILE A 14 -25.98 -37.03 6.93
CA ILE A 14 -25.86 -35.64 6.47
C ILE A 14 -24.38 -35.42 6.20
N ALA A 15 -24.01 -35.39 4.91
CA ALA A 15 -22.69 -34.97 4.49
C ALA A 15 -22.59 -33.45 4.68
N VAL A 16 -22.07 -33.01 5.82
CA VAL A 16 -21.65 -31.63 6.01
C VAL A 16 -20.41 -31.44 5.14
N ALA A 17 -20.58 -30.81 3.98
CA ALA A 17 -19.48 -30.32 3.18
C ALA A 17 -18.70 -29.31 4.04
N ALA A 18 -17.59 -29.76 4.61
CA ALA A 18 -16.64 -28.87 5.26
C ALA A 18 -16.04 -28.00 4.16
N CYS A 19 -16.58 -26.78 3.98
CA CYS A 19 -15.87 -25.70 3.33
C CYS A 19 -14.55 -25.56 4.07
N SER A 20 -13.49 -26.12 3.48
CA SER A 20 -12.12 -25.92 3.93
C SER A 20 -11.81 -24.47 3.58
N VAL A 21 -12.20 -23.55 4.47
CA VAL A 21 -11.70 -22.19 4.43
C VAL A 21 -10.23 -22.32 4.81
N THR A 22 -9.36 -22.50 3.83
CA THR A 22 -7.92 -22.44 4.05
C THR A 22 -7.66 -21.01 4.51
N PRO A 23 -7.35 -20.76 5.79
CA PRO A 23 -7.00 -19.41 6.20
C PRO A 23 -5.73 -19.04 5.41
N ALA A 24 -5.81 -17.95 4.63
CA ALA A 24 -4.63 -17.38 4.02
C ALA A 24 -3.59 -17.19 5.13
N PRO A 25 -2.32 -17.59 4.92
CA PRO A 25 -1.30 -17.48 5.94
C PRO A 25 -1.14 -16.00 6.30
N ARG A 26 -1.70 -15.60 7.44
CA ARG A 26 -1.37 -14.33 8.07
C ARG A 26 0.04 -14.49 8.59
N THR A 27 1.02 -14.07 7.81
CA THR A 27 2.42 -13.97 8.26
C THR A 27 2.46 -12.90 9.36
N SER A 28 2.34 -13.33 10.61
CA SER A 28 2.40 -12.48 11.81
C SER A 28 3.83 -12.21 12.29
N GLY A 29 4.81 -12.33 11.40
CA GLY A 29 6.22 -11.99 11.67
C GLY A 29 6.59 -10.62 11.10
N PRO A 30 7.70 -10.00 11.58
CA PRO A 30 8.21 -8.79 10.97
C PRO A 30 8.47 -9.03 9.48
N VAL A 31 7.91 -8.18 8.62
CA VAL A 31 8.16 -8.24 7.18
C VAL A 31 9.65 -7.92 6.96
N PRO A 32 10.44 -8.82 6.37
CA PRO A 32 11.86 -8.58 6.18
C PRO A 32 12.07 -7.41 5.22
N LEU A 33 12.90 -6.46 5.63
CA LEU A 33 13.40 -5.42 4.75
C LEU A 33 14.61 -5.97 4.00
N VAL A 34 14.54 -5.99 2.68
CA VAL A 34 15.58 -6.56 1.82
C VAL A 34 16.27 -5.45 1.04
N SER A 35 17.60 -5.37 1.11
CA SER A 35 18.35 -4.46 0.25
C SER A 35 18.34 -4.98 -1.19
N ALA A 36 17.97 -4.13 -2.16
CA ALA A 36 17.85 -4.51 -3.57
C ALA A 36 18.08 -3.31 -4.50
N ASP A 37 18.02 -3.57 -5.81
CA ASP A 37 18.00 -2.53 -6.85
C ASP A 37 16.55 -2.08 -7.11
N ALA A 38 16.31 -0.78 -7.25
CA ALA A 38 14.99 -0.24 -7.63
C ALA A 38 14.45 -0.84 -8.94
N ALA A 39 15.32 -1.22 -9.89
CA ALA A 39 14.97 -1.88 -11.14
C ALA A 39 14.37 -3.29 -10.95
N SER A 40 14.65 -3.94 -9.82
CA SER A 40 14.04 -5.23 -9.46
C SER A 40 12.59 -5.08 -8.96
N PHE A 41 12.18 -3.86 -8.60
CA PHE A 41 10.83 -3.58 -8.14
C PHE A 41 9.87 -3.38 -9.31
N ALA A 42 8.76 -4.11 -9.30
CA ALA A 42 7.65 -3.94 -10.22
C ALA A 42 6.41 -3.51 -9.42
N PRO A 43 5.95 -2.24 -9.54
CA PRO A 43 4.73 -1.79 -8.88
C PRO A 43 3.54 -2.71 -9.18
N LEU A 44 2.87 -3.23 -8.14
CA LEU A 44 1.58 -3.93 -8.30
C LEU A 44 0.49 -2.97 -8.80
N VAL A 45 0.59 -1.71 -8.40
CA VAL A 45 -0.32 -0.65 -8.80
C VAL A 45 0.47 0.41 -9.58
N PRO A 46 0.26 0.52 -10.90
CA PRO A 46 0.97 1.50 -11.71
C PRO A 46 0.49 2.92 -11.40
N THR A 47 1.27 3.91 -11.84
CA THR A 47 0.85 5.31 -11.80
C THR A 47 -0.19 5.56 -12.90
N SER A 48 -1.31 6.18 -12.57
CA SER A 48 -2.25 6.76 -13.53
C SER A 48 -2.33 8.27 -13.31
N ALA A 49 -2.49 9.02 -14.41
CA ALA A 49 -2.79 10.43 -14.36
C ALA A 49 -4.32 10.60 -14.35
N THR A 50 -4.84 11.18 -13.29
CA THR A 50 -6.27 11.41 -13.07
C THR A 50 -6.46 12.80 -12.44
N GLU A 51 -7.71 13.24 -12.29
CA GLU A 51 -7.99 14.53 -11.65
C GLU A 51 -7.37 14.54 -10.24
N SER A 52 -6.77 15.66 -9.86
CA SER A 52 -6.07 15.80 -8.59
C SER A 52 -6.64 16.92 -7.74
N SER A 53 -6.53 16.78 -6.43
CA SER A 53 -6.89 17.82 -5.46
C SER A 53 -5.95 17.81 -4.27
N CYS A 54 -5.68 18.99 -3.73
CA CYS A 54 -4.93 19.12 -2.49
C CYS A 54 -5.77 18.65 -1.32
N VAL A 55 -5.16 17.90 -0.42
CA VAL A 55 -5.81 17.35 0.78
C VAL A 55 -4.93 17.60 1.99
N GLN A 56 -5.56 17.64 3.18
CA GLN A 56 -4.80 17.69 4.42
C GLN A 56 -3.99 16.38 4.57
N PRO A 57 -2.67 16.44 4.79
CA PRO A 57 -1.88 15.25 5.06
C PRO A 57 -2.33 14.58 6.37
N SER A 58 -2.43 13.25 6.37
CA SER A 58 -2.72 12.46 7.56
C SER A 58 -1.57 12.56 8.58
N GLY A 59 -1.90 12.56 9.88
CA GLY A 59 -1.04 12.94 11.01
C GLY A 59 0.19 12.07 11.31
N ALA A 60 1.08 11.89 10.33
CA ALA A 60 2.43 11.40 10.59
C ALA A 60 3.19 12.40 11.48
N PRO A 61 4.06 11.93 12.41
CA PRO A 61 4.91 12.83 13.18
C PRO A 61 5.77 13.70 12.25
N LEU A 62 5.70 15.01 12.46
CA LEU A 62 6.51 16.00 11.74
C LEU A 62 7.72 16.38 12.59
N PRO A 63 8.87 16.71 11.97
CA PRO A 63 9.99 17.28 12.71
C PRO A 63 9.60 18.66 13.28
N PRO A 64 10.33 19.17 14.29
CA PRO A 64 10.10 20.51 14.82
C PRO A 64 10.11 21.58 13.73
N GLY A 65 9.05 22.40 13.67
CA GLY A 65 8.89 23.43 12.64
C GLY A 65 8.55 22.89 11.24
N GLY A 66 8.58 21.57 11.04
CA GLY A 66 8.24 20.95 9.78
C GLY A 66 6.75 20.94 9.51
N ARG A 67 6.42 20.72 8.24
CA ARG A 67 5.05 20.61 7.75
C ARG A 67 4.96 19.57 6.65
N ALA A 68 3.74 19.21 6.27
CA ALA A 68 3.51 18.34 5.13
C ALA A 68 2.45 18.93 4.21
N VAL A 69 2.52 18.55 2.95
CA VAL A 69 1.51 18.81 1.94
C VAL A 69 1.14 17.50 1.27
N ALA A 70 -0.12 17.36 0.86
CA ALA A 70 -0.57 16.15 0.18
C ALA A 70 -1.49 16.47 -0.99
N MET A 71 -1.38 15.64 -2.02
CA MET A 71 -2.25 15.66 -3.18
C MET A 71 -2.86 14.28 -3.37
N ARG A 72 -4.18 14.25 -3.55
CA ARG A 72 -4.94 13.05 -3.86
C ARG A 72 -5.32 13.05 -5.33
N TYR A 73 -5.07 11.95 -6.00
CA TYR A 73 -5.47 11.69 -7.37
C TYR A 73 -6.71 10.78 -7.35
N SER A 74 -7.78 11.21 -8.03
CA SER A 74 -9.07 10.56 -8.06
C SER A 74 -9.09 9.34 -9.00
N GLY A 75 -10.16 8.54 -8.96
CA GLY A 75 -10.31 7.37 -9.81
C GLY A 75 -9.58 6.11 -9.31
N PRO A 76 -9.90 4.93 -9.88
CA PRO A 76 -9.19 3.68 -9.59
C PRO A 76 -7.96 3.51 -10.51
N PRO A 77 -6.79 3.10 -9.96
CA PRO A 77 -6.51 2.96 -8.53
C PRO A 77 -6.37 4.33 -7.86
N HIS A 78 -6.81 4.45 -6.61
CA HIS A 78 -6.63 5.68 -5.86
C HIS A 78 -5.16 5.92 -5.58
N ARG A 79 -4.74 7.18 -5.59
CA ARG A 79 -3.36 7.54 -5.30
C ARG A 79 -3.31 8.78 -4.41
N GLN A 80 -2.40 8.79 -3.45
CA GLN A 80 -2.08 9.96 -2.66
C GLN A 80 -0.57 10.10 -2.57
N VAL A 81 -0.11 11.32 -2.82
CA VAL A 81 1.28 11.71 -2.64
C VAL A 81 1.35 12.68 -1.48
N THR A 82 2.32 12.49 -0.60
CA THR A 82 2.59 13.36 0.54
C THR A 82 4.07 13.74 0.53
N VAL A 83 4.36 15.03 0.68
CA VAL A 83 5.71 15.57 0.80
C VAL A 83 5.82 16.20 2.17
N THR A 84 6.81 15.78 2.95
CA THR A 84 7.17 16.38 4.23
C THR A 84 8.35 17.31 4.03
N LEU A 85 8.26 18.48 4.64
CA LEU A 85 9.22 19.55 4.58
C LEU A 85 9.79 19.81 5.98
N ASP A 86 11.06 20.19 6.05
CA ASP A 86 11.68 20.71 7.27
C ASP A 86 11.17 22.12 7.62
N GLY A 87 11.72 22.72 8.68
CA GLY A 87 11.38 24.08 9.09
C GLY A 87 11.84 25.18 8.13
N ASP A 88 12.76 24.87 7.23
CA ASP A 88 13.28 25.78 6.20
C ASP A 88 12.51 25.63 4.87
N GLY A 89 11.59 24.67 4.79
CA GLY A 89 10.79 24.39 3.59
C GLY A 89 11.46 23.44 2.59
N ASN A 90 12.55 22.75 2.95
CA ASN A 90 13.17 21.75 2.09
C ASN A 90 12.47 20.39 2.22
N PRO A 91 12.28 19.64 1.12
CA PRO A 91 11.68 18.31 1.19
C PRO A 91 12.64 17.32 1.85
N ILE A 92 12.14 16.65 2.88
CA ILE A 92 12.89 15.63 3.64
C ILE A 92 12.31 14.22 3.47
N LYS A 93 11.02 14.13 3.11
CA LYS A 93 10.34 12.86 2.88
C LYS A 93 9.33 12.97 1.75
N TYR A 94 9.26 11.93 0.95
CA TYR A 94 8.22 11.73 -0.07
C TYR A 94 7.51 10.41 0.19
N LEU A 95 6.20 10.38 0.05
CA LEU A 95 5.41 9.17 0.17
C LEU A 95 4.35 9.13 -0.93
N ASP A 96 4.43 8.15 -1.82
CA ASP A 96 3.42 7.86 -2.84
C ASP A 96 2.76 6.53 -2.52
N VAL A 97 1.45 6.58 -2.27
CA VAL A 97 0.63 5.42 -1.98
C VAL A 97 -0.41 5.25 -3.08
N ARG A 98 -0.50 4.06 -3.64
CA ARG A 98 -1.38 3.71 -4.77
C ARG A 98 -2.18 2.47 -4.46
N GLY A 99 -3.41 2.41 -4.96
CA GLY A 99 -4.29 1.25 -4.83
C GLY A 99 -5.48 1.55 -3.94
N ASP A 100 -5.85 0.58 -3.10
CA ASP A 100 -6.89 0.82 -2.10
C ASP A 100 -6.35 1.67 -0.95
N LEU A 101 -6.94 2.86 -0.79
CA LEU A 101 -6.65 3.80 0.29
C LEU A 101 -7.77 3.82 1.35
N SER A 102 -8.74 2.89 1.26
CA SER A 102 -9.79 2.77 2.26
C SER A 102 -9.21 2.32 3.60
N GLU A 103 -9.64 2.97 4.69
CA GLU A 103 -9.21 2.66 6.06
C GLU A 103 -9.84 1.36 6.59
N ASN A 104 -10.83 0.80 5.88
CA ASN A 104 -11.50 -0.43 6.28
C ASN A 104 -10.70 -1.62 5.75
N ASP A 105 -9.99 -2.29 6.66
CA ASP A 105 -9.22 -3.54 6.47
C ASP A 105 -10.01 -4.74 5.87
N GLY A 106 -11.20 -4.52 5.31
CA GLY A 106 -12.15 -5.54 4.84
C GLY A 106 -11.93 -6.02 3.41
N ASP A 107 -11.36 -5.21 2.52
CA ASP A 107 -10.92 -5.62 1.18
C ASP A 107 -9.47 -5.17 1.00
N ALA A 108 -8.51 -6.06 1.31
CA ALA A 108 -7.09 -5.76 1.14
C ALA A 108 -6.71 -5.75 -0.35
N GLY A 109 -7.13 -4.73 -1.10
CA GLY A 109 -6.76 -4.55 -2.50
C GLY A 109 -5.24 -4.45 -2.69
N ASN A 110 -4.80 -4.59 -3.95
CA ASN A 110 -3.39 -4.37 -4.28
C ASN A 110 -2.98 -2.94 -3.91
N ARG A 111 -1.81 -2.81 -3.27
CA ARG A 111 -1.23 -1.54 -2.87
C ARG A 111 0.24 -1.50 -3.23
N THR A 112 0.67 -0.37 -3.78
CA THR A 112 2.08 -0.01 -3.94
C THR A 112 2.37 1.21 -3.07
N THR A 113 3.51 1.21 -2.41
CA THR A 113 3.99 2.34 -1.61
C THR A 113 5.46 2.61 -1.93
N ILE A 114 5.78 3.88 -2.19
CA ILE A 114 7.13 4.38 -2.44
C ILE A 114 7.39 5.47 -1.40
N GLY A 115 8.26 5.18 -0.45
CA GLY A 115 8.71 6.15 0.55
C GLY A 115 10.16 6.55 0.27
N LEU A 116 10.44 7.84 0.10
CA LEU A 116 11.80 8.36 0.03
C LEU A 116 12.13 9.08 1.34
N PHE A 117 13.30 8.78 1.87
CA PHE A 117 13.88 9.39 3.07
C PHE A 117 15.09 10.20 2.60
N LEU A 118 14.82 11.44 2.18
CA LEU A 118 15.73 12.22 1.33
C LEU A 118 17.00 12.62 2.08
N GLU A 119 16.87 13.01 3.35
CA GLU A 119 18.03 13.33 4.19
C GLU A 119 18.88 12.10 4.51
N GLN A 120 18.24 10.93 4.61
CA GLN A 120 18.90 9.67 4.96
C GLN A 120 19.44 8.94 3.73
N GLY A 121 19.10 9.36 2.51
CA GLY A 121 19.64 8.83 1.27
C GLY A 121 19.08 7.47 0.84
N TYR A 122 17.95 7.02 1.40
CA TYR A 122 17.35 5.73 1.06
C TYR A 122 15.87 5.84 0.72
N ALA A 123 15.35 4.80 0.08
CA ALA A 123 13.95 4.63 -0.23
C ALA A 123 13.46 3.26 0.22
N VAL A 124 12.19 3.19 0.61
CA VAL A 124 11.47 1.95 0.90
C VAL A 124 10.39 1.75 -0.14
N LEU A 125 10.46 0.65 -0.87
CA LEU A 125 9.49 0.25 -1.87
C LEU A 125 8.69 -0.93 -1.33
N SER A 126 7.37 -0.84 -1.38
CA SER A 126 6.50 -1.89 -0.87
C SER A 126 5.37 -2.23 -1.82
N ASN A 127 5.15 -3.53 -1.98
CA ASN A 127 3.95 -4.09 -2.60
C ASN A 127 3.23 -4.95 -1.57
N ARG A 128 1.92 -4.75 -1.47
CA ARG A 128 1.01 -5.60 -0.69
C ARG A 128 -0.10 -6.07 -1.63
N SER A 129 -0.32 -7.37 -1.68
CA SER A 129 -1.50 -7.96 -2.32
C SER A 129 -2.41 -8.57 -1.24
N ALA A 130 -3.65 -8.89 -1.61
CA ALA A 130 -4.56 -9.61 -0.72
C ALA A 130 -4.05 -11.02 -0.35
N ALA A 131 -3.27 -11.62 -1.24
CA ALA A 131 -2.96 -13.04 -1.25
C ALA A 131 -1.54 -13.38 -0.78
N GLU A 132 -0.65 -12.40 -0.70
CA GLU A 132 0.78 -12.61 -0.45
C GLU A 132 1.29 -11.75 0.70
N ALA A 133 2.36 -12.22 1.34
CA ALA A 133 3.07 -11.42 2.33
C ALA A 133 3.61 -10.14 1.66
N PRO A 134 3.60 -8.99 2.36
CA PRO A 134 4.15 -7.76 1.80
C PRO A 134 5.64 -7.96 1.49
N VAL A 135 6.08 -7.42 0.35
CA VAL A 135 7.52 -7.28 0.06
C VAL A 135 7.91 -5.85 0.39
N MET A 136 9.02 -5.68 1.12
CA MET A 136 9.63 -4.37 1.38
C MET A 136 11.09 -4.39 0.93
N LEU A 137 11.42 -3.48 0.02
CA LEU A 137 12.79 -3.28 -0.46
C LEU A 137 13.33 -1.97 0.09
N GLU A 138 14.55 -2.00 0.61
CA GLU A 138 15.35 -0.80 0.83
C GLU A 138 16.31 -0.62 -0.34
N VAL A 139 16.31 0.58 -0.91
CA VAL A 139 17.11 0.90 -2.10
C VAL A 139 17.72 2.31 -1.96
N PRO A 140 18.83 2.63 -2.63
CA PRO A 140 19.35 4.00 -2.67
C PRO A 140 18.33 4.98 -3.24
N VAL A 141 18.25 6.19 -2.67
CA VAL A 141 17.26 7.18 -3.11
C VAL A 141 17.48 7.64 -4.56
N ASP A 142 18.74 7.70 -5.00
CA ASP A 142 19.12 8.16 -6.34
C ASP A 142 18.59 7.23 -7.44
N ASP A 143 18.44 5.93 -7.15
CA ASP A 143 17.88 4.94 -8.08
C ASP A 143 16.37 5.08 -8.26
N VAL A 144 15.70 5.73 -7.30
CA VAL A 144 14.25 5.85 -7.24
C VAL A 144 13.76 7.21 -7.68
N VAL A 145 14.44 8.28 -7.25
CA VAL A 145 13.93 9.65 -7.31
C VAL A 145 13.60 10.12 -8.74
N SER A 146 14.33 9.63 -9.75
CA SER A 146 14.09 9.93 -11.17
C SER A 146 13.58 8.73 -11.98
N SER A 147 13.14 7.66 -11.31
CA SER A 147 12.73 6.44 -12.00
C SER A 147 11.37 6.61 -12.68
N SER A 148 11.35 6.60 -14.01
CA SER A 148 10.11 6.64 -14.81
C SER A 148 9.21 5.42 -14.55
N ARG A 149 9.81 4.26 -14.26
CA ARG A 149 9.07 3.04 -13.85
C ARG A 149 8.27 3.24 -12.56
N LEU A 150 8.75 4.10 -11.69
CA LEU A 150 8.12 4.43 -10.41
C LEU A 150 7.32 5.72 -10.50
N GLY A 151 7.06 6.25 -11.70
CA GLY A 151 6.25 7.46 -11.90
C GLY A 151 7.00 8.76 -11.62
N ASN A 152 8.33 8.76 -11.74
CA ASN A 152 9.22 9.91 -11.59
C ASN A 152 8.94 10.74 -10.31
N PRO A 153 9.29 10.21 -9.12
CA PRO A 153 9.02 10.85 -7.84
C PRO A 153 9.45 12.32 -7.75
N ARG A 154 10.56 12.70 -8.41
CA ARG A 154 11.03 14.10 -8.48
C ARG A 154 10.01 15.03 -9.13
N GLU A 155 9.49 14.66 -10.29
CA GLU A 155 8.50 15.47 -11.02
C GLU A 155 7.20 15.58 -10.23
N VAL A 156 6.75 14.46 -9.65
CA VAL A 156 5.54 14.43 -8.84
C VAL A 156 5.71 15.26 -7.56
N MET A 157 6.87 15.20 -6.90
CA MET A 157 7.14 16.02 -5.72
C MET A 157 7.07 17.51 -6.06
N HIS A 158 7.66 17.90 -7.20
CA HIS A 158 7.59 19.27 -7.69
C HIS A 158 6.14 19.70 -7.97
N GLU A 159 5.35 18.87 -8.66
CA GLU A 159 3.92 19.11 -8.92
C GLU A 159 3.12 19.33 -7.62
N VAL A 160 3.34 18.47 -6.61
CA VAL A 160 2.65 18.55 -5.32
C VAL A 160 3.01 19.83 -4.58
N LEU A 161 4.30 20.19 -4.53
CA LEU A 161 4.74 21.43 -3.90
C LEU A 161 4.17 22.65 -4.64
N GLU A 162 4.26 22.70 -5.97
CA GLU A 162 3.77 23.86 -6.73
C GLU A 162 2.25 24.08 -6.56
N SER A 163 1.49 22.99 -6.44
CA SER A 163 0.02 23.00 -6.37
C SER A 163 -0.51 23.19 -4.95
N CYS A 164 0.06 22.49 -3.96
CA CYS A 164 -0.52 22.38 -2.63
C CYS A 164 0.21 23.17 -1.54
N ASP A 165 1.41 23.68 -1.83
CA ASP A 165 2.21 24.42 -0.84
C ASP A 165 1.65 25.80 -0.53
N ARG A 166 1.03 26.44 -1.53
CA ARG A 166 0.46 27.80 -1.42
C ARG A 166 -0.93 27.86 -0.78
N ILE A 167 -1.52 26.70 -0.50
CA ILE A 167 -2.90 26.58 -0.02
C ILE A 167 -2.94 26.38 1.51
N ASN A 168 -1.81 26.01 2.13
CA ASN A 168 -1.64 25.80 3.57
C ASN A 168 -0.84 26.93 4.21
#